data_AF-A0AAP8N991-F1
#
_entry.id   AF-A0AAP8N991-F1
#
_cell.length_a   1.000
_cell.length_b   1.000
_cell.length_c   1.000
_cell.angle_alpha   90.00
_cell.angle_beta   90.00
_cell.angle_gamma   90.00
#
_symmetry.space_group_name_H-M   'P 1'
#
loop_
_entity.id
_entity.type
_entity.pdbx_description
1 polymer ?
#
loop_
_entity_poly.entity_id
_entity_poly.type
_entity_poly.pdbx_seq_one_letter_code
_entity_poly.pdbx_strand_id
1 'polypeptide(L)'
;FSVAVNTHQTQNILDTVSQLKTALSTPTNNNPIAIQQMNAAVTAGIGNLSSGMDQLASGISSVGGRGASLDTQTDINQSLALANTQTQSAIRDSDPAEVMTRLTLQQTMLQASQLAFSKIAQLGLFNKV
;
A
#
# COMPACT_ATOMS: atom_id res chain seq x y z
N PHE A 1 -56.25 -5.88 13.72
CA PHE A 1 -54.99 -6.63 13.64
C PHE A 1 -53.92 -5.69 13.12
N SER A 2 -53.07 -5.15 14.01
CA SER A 2 -51.96 -4.29 13.59
C SER A 2 -50.82 -5.21 13.14
N VAL A 3 -50.60 -5.29 11.83
CA VAL A 3 -49.38 -5.90 11.30
C VAL A 3 -48.27 -4.92 11.63
N ALA A 4 -47.49 -5.21 12.68
CA ALA A 4 -46.27 -4.49 12.95
C ALA A 4 -45.32 -4.75 11.77
N VAL A 5 -45.27 -3.80 10.84
CA VAL A 5 -44.25 -3.76 9.80
C VAL A 5 -42.95 -3.40 10.52
N ASN A 6 -42.22 -4.41 10.98
CA ASN A 6 -40.85 -4.22 11.41
C ASN A 6 -40.06 -3.81 10.16
N THR A 7 -39.72 -2.53 10.09
CA THR A 7 -38.79 -1.98 9.10
C THR A 7 -37.39 -2.49 9.41
N HIS A 8 -37.09 -3.76 9.12
CA HIS A 8 -35.74 -4.30 9.20
C HIS A 8 -34.92 -3.69 8.06
N GLN A 9 -34.34 -2.52 8.29
CA GLN A 9 -33.42 -1.89 7.32
C GLN A 9 -32.15 -2.73 7.11
N THR A 10 -31.86 -3.68 8.01
CA THR A 10 -30.81 -4.71 7.84
C THR A 10 -31.16 -5.97 8.65
N GLN A 11 -31.90 -6.92 8.06
CA GLN A 11 -32.04 -8.25 8.68
C GLN A 11 -30.68 -8.96 8.58
N ASN A 12 -30.12 -9.39 9.72
CA ASN A 12 -28.88 -10.17 9.71
C ASN A 12 -29.10 -11.50 8.95
N ILE A 13 -28.08 -11.98 8.22
CA ILE A 13 -28.12 -13.29 7.54
C ILE A 13 -28.42 -14.42 8.55
N LEU A 14 -27.86 -14.37 9.76
CA LEU A 14 -28.08 -15.37 10.80
C LEU A 14 -29.55 -15.36 11.29
N ASP A 15 -30.14 -14.17 11.43
CA ASP A 15 -31.55 -14.04 11.76
C ASP A 15 -32.43 -14.53 10.62
N THR A 16 -32.03 -14.28 9.38
CA THR A 16 -32.72 -14.75 8.17
C THR A 16 -32.77 -16.28 8.14
N VAL A 17 -31.64 -16.93 8.44
CA VAL A 17 -31.56 -18.40 8.54
C VAL A 17 -32.39 -18.93 9.72
N SER A 18 -32.37 -18.24 10.86
CA SER A 18 -33.17 -18.59 12.04
C SER A 18 -34.68 -18.49 11.79
N GLN A 19 -35.11 -17.42 11.13
CA GLN A 19 -36.50 -17.21 10.71
C GLN A 19 -36.94 -18.25 9.67
N LEU A 20 -36.08 -18.58 8.71
CA LEU A 20 -36.36 -19.62 7.72
C LEU A 20 -36.52 -21.00 8.38
N LYS A 21 -35.62 -21.36 9.30
CA LYS A 21 -35.74 -22.59 10.10
C LYS A 21 -37.07 -22.63 10.85
N THR A 22 -37.42 -21.53 11.51
CA THR A 22 -38.65 -21.42 12.30
C THR A 22 -39.88 -21.58 11.41
N ALA A 23 -39.92 -20.89 10.26
CA ALA A 23 -41.00 -20.98 9.29
C ALA A 23 -41.18 -22.41 8.75
N LEU A 24 -40.09 -23.10 8.44
CA LEU A 24 -40.11 -24.49 7.96
C LEU A 24 -40.47 -25.51 9.05
N SER A 25 -40.21 -25.20 10.32
CA SER A 25 -40.57 -26.06 11.45
C SER A 25 -42.00 -25.86 11.97
N THR A 26 -42.70 -24.84 11.49
CA THR A 26 -44.06 -24.51 11.95
C THR A 26 -45.07 -25.39 11.20
N PRO A 27 -45.82 -26.28 11.89
CA PRO A 27 -46.81 -27.12 11.22
C PRO A 27 -47.95 -26.27 10.64
N THR A 28 -48.26 -26.49 9.37
CA THR A 28 -49.25 -25.69 8.63
C THR A 28 -50.66 -26.30 8.67
N ASN A 29 -50.82 -27.53 9.16
CA ASN A 29 -52.09 -28.23 9.40
C ASN A 29 -53.17 -28.07 8.30
N ASN A 30 -52.77 -27.95 7.02
CA ASN A 30 -53.63 -27.63 5.88
C ASN A 30 -54.44 -26.32 6.01
N ASN A 31 -54.02 -25.41 6.90
CA ASN A 31 -54.59 -24.08 7.01
C ASN A 31 -54.01 -23.18 5.91
N PRO A 32 -54.86 -22.63 5.01
CA PRO A 32 -54.39 -21.82 3.88
C PRO A 32 -53.64 -20.55 4.31
N ILE A 33 -53.95 -19.98 5.48
CA ILE A 33 -53.25 -18.80 6.02
C ILE A 33 -51.85 -19.19 6.50
N ALA A 34 -51.70 -20.34 7.18
CA ALA A 34 -50.40 -20.81 7.66
C ALA A 34 -49.46 -21.17 6.50
N ILE A 35 -50.00 -21.79 5.43
CA ILE A 35 -49.24 -22.07 4.20
C ILE A 35 -48.79 -20.78 3.53
N GLN A 36 -49.67 -19.78 3.44
CA GLN A 36 -49.32 -18.47 2.86
C GLN A 36 -48.22 -17.75 3.66
N GLN A 37 -48.30 -17.79 4.99
CA GLN A 37 -47.27 -17.21 5.86
C GLN A 37 -45.92 -17.91 5.72
N MET A 38 -45.92 -19.25 5.63
CA MET A 38 -44.71 -20.02 5.37
C MET A 38 -44.07 -19.64 4.03
N ASN A 39 -44.85 -19.59 2.95
CA ASN A 39 -44.35 -19.19 1.62
C ASN A 39 -43.79 -17.77 1.60
N ALA A 40 -44.46 -16.83 2.29
CA ALA A 40 -43.98 -15.45 2.42
C ALA A 40 -42.66 -15.38 3.20
N ALA A 41 -42.54 -16.12 4.30
CA ALA A 41 -41.31 -16.18 5.10
C ALA A 41 -40.14 -16.82 4.32
N VAL A 42 -40.40 -17.87 3.54
CA VAL A 42 -39.40 -18.49 2.66
C VAL A 42 -38.93 -17.51 1.59
N THR A 43 -39.87 -16.83 0.92
CA THR A 43 -39.55 -15.84 -0.13
C THR A 43 -38.73 -14.69 0.42
N ALA A 44 -39.13 -14.13 1.58
CA ALA A 44 -38.38 -13.08 2.26
C ALA A 44 -36.99 -13.58 2.69
N GLY A 45 -36.89 -14.81 3.20
CA GLY A 45 -35.63 -15.43 3.59
C GLY A 45 -34.63 -15.54 2.43
N ILE A 46 -35.11 -16.01 1.27
CA ILE A 46 -34.30 -16.11 0.05
C ILE A 46 -33.86 -14.72 -0.43
N GLY A 47 -34.76 -13.73 -0.44
CA GLY A 47 -34.42 -12.35 -0.84
C GLY A 47 -33.36 -11.71 0.06
N ASN A 48 -33.48 -11.91 1.38
CA ASN A 48 -32.51 -11.41 2.36
C ASN A 48 -31.15 -12.12 2.22
N LEU A 49 -31.14 -13.43 1.97
CA LEU A 49 -29.90 -14.19 1.71
C LEU A 49 -29.21 -13.69 0.43
N SER A 50 -29.95 -13.50 -0.66
CA SER A 50 -29.40 -12.95 -1.91
C SER A 50 -28.78 -11.58 -1.68
N SER A 51 -29.49 -10.68 -1.01
CA SER A 51 -28.99 -9.34 -0.69
C SER A 51 -27.72 -9.41 0.16
N GLY A 52 -27.66 -10.33 1.13
CA GLY A 52 -26.48 -10.56 1.95
C GLY A 52 -25.28 -11.08 1.16
N MET A 53 -25.52 -11.96 0.18
CA MET A 53 -24.49 -12.46 -0.74
C MET A 53 -23.95 -11.33 -1.63
N ASP A 54 -24.81 -10.44 -2.12
CA ASP A 54 -24.39 -9.29 -2.94
C ASP A 54 -23.52 -8.31 -2.13
N GLN A 55 -23.86 -8.07 -0.86
CA GLN A 55 -23.03 -7.24 0.03
C GLN A 55 -21.67 -7.88 0.29
N LEU A 56 -21.64 -9.20 0.51
CA LEU A 56 -20.38 -9.93 0.66
C LEU A 56 -19.53 -9.85 -0.61
N ALA A 57 -20.13 -10.07 -1.78
CA ALA A 57 -19.45 -9.99 -3.07
C ALA A 57 -18.88 -8.59 -3.31
N SER A 58 -19.64 -7.54 -2.99
CA SER A 58 -19.18 -6.15 -3.04
C SER A 58 -17.99 -5.91 -2.10
N GLY A 59 -18.06 -6.42 -0.87
CA GLY A 59 -16.96 -6.35 0.10
C GLY A 59 -15.69 -7.04 -0.40
N ILE A 60 -15.81 -8.25 -0.94
CA ILE A 60 -14.68 -9.00 -1.52
C ILE A 60 -14.10 -8.26 -2.72
N SER A 61 -14.95 -7.73 -3.61
CA SER A 61 -14.50 -6.95 -4.76
C SER A 61 -13.76 -5.67 -4.33
N SER A 62 -14.25 -4.97 -3.31
CA SER A 62 -13.59 -3.79 -2.75
C SER A 62 -12.22 -4.14 -2.16
N VAL A 63 -12.14 -5.22 -1.39
CA VAL A 63 -10.87 -5.72 -0.83
C VAL A 63 -9.90 -6.11 -1.94
N GLY A 64 -10.37 -6.80 -2.99
CA GLY A 64 -9.55 -7.16 -4.15
C GLY A 64 -9.01 -5.92 -4.88
N GLY A 65 -9.85 -4.90 -5.10
CA GLY A 65 -9.43 -3.63 -5.69
C GLY A 65 -8.39 -2.88 -4.85
N ARG A 66 -8.57 -2.88 -3.52
CA ARG A 66 -7.57 -2.31 -2.59
C ARG A 66 -6.26 -3.11 -2.61
N GLY A 67 -6.32 -4.43 -2.70
CA GLY A 67 -5.16 -5.31 -2.86
C GLY A 67 -4.35 -4.95 -4.11
N ALA A 68 -5.00 -4.87 -5.27
CA ALA A 68 -4.34 -4.50 -6.53
C ALA A 68 -3.71 -3.08 -6.47
N SER A 69 -4.38 -2.14 -5.81
CA SER A 69 -3.81 -0.80 -5.58
C SER A 69 -2.59 -0.82 -4.66
N LEU A 70 -2.58 -1.67 -3.63
CA LEU A 70 -1.43 -1.83 -2.73
C LEU A 70 -0.24 -2.50 -3.43
N ASP A 71 -0.48 -3.47 -4.30
CA ASP A 71 0.58 -4.10 -5.10
C ASP A 71 1.23 -3.06 -6.02
N THR A 72 0.42 -2.27 -6.74
CA THR A 72 0.91 -1.16 -7.58
C THR A 72 1.70 -0.14 -6.76
N GLN A 73 1.22 0.21 -5.57
CA GLN A 73 1.89 1.17 -4.70
C GLN A 73 3.22 0.63 -4.15
N THR A 74 3.29 -0.68 -3.88
CA THR A 74 4.52 -1.37 -3.48
C THR A 74 5.58 -1.28 -4.58
N ASP A 75 5.21 -1.55 -5.83
CA ASP A 75 6.11 -1.47 -6.99
C ASP A 75 6.63 -0.04 -7.21
N ILE A 76 5.75 0.96 -7.08
CA ILE A 76 6.13 2.38 -7.14
C ILE A 76 7.12 2.72 -6.03
N ASN A 77 6.87 2.28 -4.80
CA ASN A 77 7.76 2.55 -3.66
C ASN A 77 9.13 1.90 -3.84
N GLN A 78 9.19 0.67 -4.36
CA GLN A 78 10.45 0.00 -4.69
C GLN A 78 11.22 0.77 -5.77
N SER A 79 10.53 1.21 -6.81
CA SER A 79 11.12 2.01 -7.90
C SER A 79 11.66 3.35 -7.37
N LEU A 80 10.91 4.03 -6.50
CA LEU A 80 11.33 5.28 -5.88
C LEU A 80 12.52 5.09 -4.94
N ALA A 81 12.54 4.00 -4.15
CA ALA A 81 13.66 3.66 -3.30
C ALA A 81 14.94 3.46 -4.15
N LEU A 82 14.84 2.71 -5.25
CA LEU A 82 15.96 2.51 -6.17
C LEU A 82 16.44 3.82 -6.79
N ALA A 83 15.53 4.65 -7.30
CA ALA A 83 15.86 5.96 -7.87
C ALA A 83 16.53 6.89 -6.85
N ASN A 84 16.06 6.88 -5.59
CA ASN A 84 16.69 7.61 -4.50
C ASN A 84 18.09 7.08 -4.18
N THR A 85 18.30 5.77 -4.18
CA THR A 85 19.62 5.17 -3.98
C THR A 85 20.57 5.54 -5.12
N GLN A 86 20.12 5.48 -6.37
CA GLN A 86 20.91 5.90 -7.53
C GLN A 86 21.28 7.39 -7.46
N THR A 87 20.30 8.24 -7.17
CA THR A 87 20.53 9.69 -7.03
C THR A 87 21.49 10.01 -5.89
N GLN A 88 21.32 9.37 -4.73
CA GLN A 88 22.24 9.53 -3.60
C GLN A 88 23.65 9.06 -3.93
N SER A 89 23.79 7.94 -4.67
CA SER A 89 25.10 7.42 -5.08
C SER A 89 25.77 8.36 -6.09
N ALA A 90 25.03 8.89 -7.06
CA ALA A 90 25.56 9.85 -8.03
C ALA A 90 26.05 11.14 -7.35
N ILE A 91 25.32 11.65 -6.35
CA ILE A 91 25.75 12.81 -5.55
C ILE A 91 26.98 12.46 -4.71
N ARG A 92 26.95 11.32 -4.01
CA ARG A 92 28.03 10.88 -3.11
C ARG A 92 29.29 10.41 -3.80
N ASP A 93 29.25 9.93 -5.03
CA ASP A 93 30.45 9.45 -5.72
C ASP A 93 31.13 10.59 -6.50
N SER A 94 30.36 11.59 -6.96
CA SER A 94 30.91 12.76 -7.65
C SER A 94 31.69 13.68 -6.72
N ASP A 95 31.21 13.91 -5.50
CA ASP A 95 31.83 14.84 -4.53
C ASP A 95 33.23 14.37 -4.04
N PRO A 96 33.42 13.12 -3.56
CA PRO A 96 34.73 12.61 -3.17
C PRO A 96 35.72 12.55 -4.33
N ALA A 97 35.27 12.17 -5.54
CA ALA A 97 36.14 12.12 -6.71
C ALA A 97 36.68 13.52 -7.07
N GLU A 98 35.82 14.53 -7.01
CA GLU A 98 36.20 15.92 -7.29
C GLU A 98 37.07 16.53 -6.18
N VAL A 99 36.73 16.27 -4.91
CA VAL A 99 37.53 16.70 -3.76
C VAL A 99 38.92 16.05 -3.78
N MET A 100 39.02 14.74 -4.05
CA MET A 100 40.30 14.03 -4.17
C MET A 100 41.13 14.55 -5.34
N THR A 101 40.50 14.84 -6.47
CA THR A 101 41.17 15.43 -7.63
C THR A 101 41.74 16.80 -7.27
N ARG A 102 40.93 17.68 -6.66
CA ARG A 102 41.36 19.00 -6.22
C ARG A 102 42.48 18.93 -5.19
N LEU A 103 42.38 18.03 -4.22
CA LEU A 103 43.41 17.82 -3.19
C LEU A 103 44.73 17.35 -3.82
N THR A 104 44.67 16.39 -4.74
CA THR A 104 45.85 15.88 -5.47
C THR A 104 46.52 17.00 -6.27
N LEU A 105 45.73 17.83 -6.94
CA LEU A 105 46.23 18.99 -7.70
C LEU A 105 46.91 20.00 -6.77
N GLN A 106 46.30 20.31 -5.63
CA GLN A 106 46.88 21.18 -4.60
C GLN A 106 48.19 20.61 -4.04
N GLN A 107 48.25 19.32 -3.71
CA GLN A 107 49.48 18.67 -3.24
C GLN A 107 50.59 18.70 -4.30
N THR A 108 50.24 18.45 -5.57
CA THR A 108 51.18 18.51 -6.69
C THR A 108 51.76 19.91 -6.85
N MET A 109 50.91 20.95 -6.79
CA MET A 109 51.38 22.34 -6.81
C MET A 109 52.27 22.69 -5.62
N LEU A 110 51.94 22.19 -4.42
CA LEU A 110 52.73 22.39 -3.20
C LEU A 110 54.12 21.75 -3.33
N GLN A 111 54.20 20.51 -3.83
CA GLN A 111 55.46 19.83 -4.10
C GLN A 111 56.29 20.54 -5.17
N ALA A 112 55.66 20.96 -6.26
CA ALA A 112 56.33 21.73 -7.32
C ALA A 112 56.89 23.07 -6.78
N SER A 113 56.13 23.76 -5.93
CA SER A 113 56.56 25.01 -5.29
C SER A 113 57.76 24.79 -4.35
N GLN A 114 57.77 23.70 -3.59
CA GLN A 114 58.91 23.33 -2.74
C GLN A 114 60.16 23.00 -3.56
N LEU A 115 60.01 22.27 -4.67
CA LEU A 115 61.12 21.96 -5.57
C LEU A 115 61.68 23.22 -6.23
N ALA A 116 60.81 24.12 -6.71
CA ALA A 116 61.20 25.39 -7.29
C ALA A 116 61.93 26.28 -6.27
N PHE A 117 61.42 26.37 -5.03
CA PHE A 117 62.08 27.09 -3.95
C PHE A 117 63.47 26.50 -3.65
N SER A 118 63.60 25.18 -3.56
CA SER A 118 64.90 24.51 -3.35
C SER A 118 65.89 24.83 -4.47
N LYS A 119 65.46 24.80 -5.74
CA LYS A 119 66.31 25.18 -6.87
C LYS A 119 66.73 26.65 -6.85
N ILE A 120 65.81 27.58 -6.53
CA ILE A 120 66.11 29.01 -6.43
C ILE A 120 67.06 29.28 -5.25
N ALA A 121 66.82 28.65 -4.09
CA ALA A 121 67.69 28.78 -2.92
C ALA A 121 69.11 28.26 -3.19
N GLN A 122 69.26 27.16 -3.94
CA GLN A 122 70.57 26.68 -4.39
C GLN A 122 71.25 27.69 -5.33
N LEU A 123 70.55 28.25 -6.32
CA LEU A 123 71.11 29.26 -7.24
C LEU A 123 71.49 30.56 -6.51
N GLY A 124 70.73 30.98 -5.49
CA GLY A 124 71.05 32.14 -4.66
C GLY A 124 72.28 31.94 -3.76
N LEU A 125 72.53 30.70 -3.30
CA LEU A 125 73.71 30.37 -2.49
C LEU A 125 75.00 30.21 -3.32
N PHE A 126 74.90 29.89 -4.61
CA PHE A 126 76.04 29.86 -5.54
C PHE A 126 76.35 31.22 -6.19
N ASN A 127 75.53 32.25 -5.98
CA ASN A 127 75.78 33.61 -6.48
C ASN A 127 76.35 34.57 -5.41
N LYS A 128 76.80 34.01 -4.28
CA LYS A 128 77.49 34.73 -3.19
C LYS A 128 78.77 34.02 -2.78
N VAL A 129 79.60 33.66 -3.75
CA VAL A 129 81.05 33.49 -3.59
C VAL A 129 81.72 34.10 -4.80
#